data_AF-A0A4U7EZR2-F1
#
_entry.id   AF-A0A4U7EZR2-F1
#
_cell.length_a   1.000
_cell.length_b   1.000
_cell.length_c   1.000
_cell.angle_alpha   90.00
_cell.angle_beta   90.00
_cell.angle_gamma   90.00
#
_symmetry.space_group_name_H-M   'P 1'
#
loop_
_entity.id
_entity.type
_entity.pdbx_description
1 polymer ?
#
loop_
_entity_poly.entity_id
_entity_poly.type
_entity_poly.pdbx_seq_one_letter_code
_entity_poly.pdbx_strand_id
1 'polypeptide(L)'
;IVCLTARNLLEEDLVRAVKHTMNRIHGSYSLAITHDDTVLGVRDPLGNRPLCLGELDDGYVLASESAAIDTLDGELIRDVRPGELVVLEPDGSGYDTYQLVERESTAHCFFEHVYFARPDSVIDENLVYEVRRKLGRKLWEESGVESDVVMPVPDSGRAFASGYADAAGETTADGDPRPEGDGGIEFAEGLMKNRYVGRTFIMPTQDERERAVRLKLNPIKSTVEGKSVTIIDDSIVRGTTSTQLVDLVREAGAEEVHLRIGAPAIVAPCYFGIDMATRDELIAADASTEEIRDAVGADSLSYLSVDAVADALGESRADLCLGCVTGEYPYDVEGEATDRSIGDVTSDLTPADD
;
A
#
# COMPACT_ATOMS: atom_id res chain seq x y z
N ILE A 1 -1.85 -11.65 21.76
CA ILE A 1 -2.73 -10.54 22.21
C ILE A 1 -3.84 -11.08 23.10
N VAL A 2 -4.82 -11.84 22.59
CA VAL A 2 -5.94 -12.39 23.39
C VAL A 2 -5.51 -13.07 24.71
N CYS A 3 -4.53 -13.97 24.69
CA CYS A 3 -4.07 -14.64 25.92
C CYS A 3 -3.46 -13.67 26.96
N LEU A 4 -2.77 -12.62 26.52
CA LEU A 4 -2.20 -11.61 27.41
C LEU A 4 -3.30 -10.75 28.01
N THR A 5 -4.25 -10.30 27.17
CA THR A 5 -5.39 -9.50 27.63
C THR A 5 -6.25 -10.28 28.62
N ALA A 6 -6.55 -11.55 28.32
CA ALA A 6 -7.30 -12.44 29.22
C ALA A 6 -6.59 -12.64 30.56
N ARG A 7 -5.25 -12.73 30.57
CA ARG A 7 -4.46 -12.82 31.81
C ARG A 7 -4.56 -11.53 32.62
N ASN A 8 -4.38 -10.37 31.99
CA ASN A 8 -4.43 -9.09 32.70
C ASN A 8 -5.84 -8.79 33.25
N LEU A 9 -6.89 -9.23 32.54
CA LEU A 9 -8.30 -9.11 32.98
C LEU A 9 -8.61 -9.86 34.29
N LEU A 10 -7.76 -10.77 34.75
CA LEU A 10 -7.93 -11.44 36.05
C LEU A 10 -7.65 -10.49 37.23
N GLU A 11 -6.84 -9.46 37.01
CA GLU A 11 -6.32 -8.57 38.05
C GLU A 11 -6.74 -7.10 37.85
N GLU A 12 -7.19 -6.74 36.64
CA GLU A 12 -7.39 -5.36 36.20
C GLU A 12 -8.71 -5.18 35.44
N ASP A 13 -9.18 -3.93 35.34
CA ASP A 13 -10.27 -3.60 34.42
C ASP A 13 -9.82 -3.68 32.95
N LEU A 14 -10.80 -3.72 32.04
CA LEU A 14 -10.59 -3.89 30.61
C LEU A 14 -9.61 -2.89 30.00
N VAL A 15 -9.73 -1.61 30.35
CA VAL A 15 -8.91 -0.54 29.78
C VAL A 15 -7.45 -0.72 30.20
N ARG A 16 -7.20 -1.00 31.50
CA ARG A 16 -5.85 -1.29 32.01
C ARG A 16 -5.27 -2.58 31.41
N ALA A 17 -6.08 -3.63 31.31
CA ALA A 17 -5.68 -4.91 30.75
C ALA A 17 -5.22 -4.80 29.29
N VAL A 18 -5.95 -4.02 28.47
CA VAL A 18 -5.57 -3.71 27.09
C VAL A 18 -4.29 -2.87 27.06
N LYS A 19 -4.18 -1.81 27.88
CA LYS A 19 -2.98 -0.97 27.95
C LYS A 19 -1.72 -1.77 28.28
N HIS A 20 -1.77 -2.63 29.29
CA HIS A 20 -0.66 -3.51 29.64
C HIS A 20 -0.36 -4.56 28.56
N THR A 21 -1.37 -5.01 27.81
CA THR A 21 -1.14 -5.87 26.65
C THR A 21 -0.36 -5.12 25.57
N MET A 22 -0.78 -3.90 25.23
CA MET A 22 -0.15 -3.07 24.20
C MET A 22 1.31 -2.75 24.51
N ASN A 23 1.64 -2.48 25.78
CA ASN A 23 3.01 -2.23 26.21
C ASN A 23 3.93 -3.46 26.11
N ARG A 24 3.38 -4.67 25.96
CA ARG A 24 4.14 -5.93 25.90
C ARG A 24 4.29 -6.48 24.49
N ILE A 25 3.49 -6.03 23.55
CA ILE A 25 3.46 -6.57 22.18
C ILE A 25 4.15 -5.61 21.23
N HIS A 26 5.06 -6.15 20.43
CA HIS A 26 5.75 -5.44 19.37
C HIS A 26 5.23 -5.93 18.02
N GLY A 27 5.07 -5.01 17.07
CA GLY A 27 4.53 -5.28 15.75
C GLY A 27 3.26 -4.48 15.46
N SER A 28 2.68 -4.76 14.30
CA SER A 28 1.48 -4.05 13.84
C SER A 28 0.22 -4.86 14.07
N TYR A 29 -0.86 -4.16 14.43
CA TYR A 29 -2.19 -4.73 14.60
C TYR A 29 -3.28 -3.66 14.55
N SER A 30 -4.37 -4.02 13.89
CA SER A 30 -5.68 -3.36 13.99
C SER A 30 -6.68 -4.44 14.36
N LEU A 31 -7.32 -4.31 15.52
CA LEU A 31 -8.12 -5.38 16.10
C LEU A 31 -9.54 -4.91 16.37
N ALA A 32 -10.49 -5.77 16.03
CA ALA A 32 -11.83 -5.77 16.62
C ALA A 32 -11.92 -6.95 17.59
N ILE A 33 -12.15 -6.69 18.88
CA ILE A 33 -12.21 -7.70 19.94
C ILE A 33 -13.61 -7.64 20.56
N THR A 34 -14.24 -8.79 20.74
CA THR A 34 -15.48 -8.88 21.52
C THR A 34 -15.17 -9.37 22.93
N HIS A 35 -15.80 -8.73 23.92
CA HIS A 35 -15.77 -9.16 25.31
C HIS A 35 -17.18 -8.99 25.89
N ASP A 36 -17.81 -10.12 26.24
CA ASP A 36 -19.24 -10.18 26.56
C ASP A 36 -20.10 -9.51 25.47
N ASP A 37 -20.85 -8.47 25.82
CA ASP A 37 -21.73 -7.73 24.90
C ASP A 37 -21.05 -6.47 24.30
N THR A 38 -19.75 -6.27 24.53
CA THR A 38 -18.99 -5.09 24.11
C THR A 38 -18.05 -5.41 22.94
N VAL A 39 -17.96 -4.48 21.99
CA VAL A 39 -16.98 -4.51 20.89
C VAL A 39 -15.89 -3.47 21.13
N LEU A 40 -14.64 -3.87 20.95
CA LEU A 40 -13.46 -3.05 21.19
C LEU A 40 -12.67 -2.89 19.89
N GLY A 41 -12.28 -1.67 19.57
CA GLY A 41 -11.32 -1.34 18.51
C GLY A 41 -9.97 -1.01 19.11
N VAL A 42 -8.90 -1.67 18.68
CA VAL A 42 -7.54 -1.38 19.16
C VAL A 42 -6.60 -1.23 17.98
N ARG A 43 -5.87 -0.12 17.92
CA ARG A 43 -4.84 0.14 16.91
C ARG A 43 -3.46 0.16 17.56
N ASP A 44 -2.46 -0.41 16.88
CA ASP A 44 -1.10 -0.48 17.42
C ASP A 44 -0.49 0.90 17.71
N PRO A 45 0.48 1.02 18.63
CA PRO A 45 1.03 2.31 19.07
C PRO A 45 1.65 3.17 17.97
N LEU A 46 2.05 2.57 16.84
CA LEU A 46 2.59 3.30 15.69
C LEU A 46 1.57 3.44 14.55
N GLY A 47 0.36 2.91 14.70
CA GLY A 47 -0.72 3.08 13.74
C GLY A 47 -0.44 2.45 12.37
N ASN A 48 0.37 1.38 12.32
CA ASN A 48 0.89 0.88 11.05
C ASN A 48 -0.19 0.28 10.13
N ARG A 49 -1.16 -0.45 10.68
CA ARG A 49 -2.37 -0.90 9.94
C ARG A 49 -3.52 0.10 10.11
N PRO A 50 -4.38 0.26 9.10
CA PRO A 50 -5.54 1.15 9.20
C PRO A 50 -6.64 0.54 10.07
N LEU A 51 -7.40 1.41 10.74
CA LEU A 51 -8.62 1.07 11.49
C LEU A 51 -9.43 2.35 11.61
N CYS A 52 -10.69 2.32 11.17
CA CYS A 52 -11.59 3.46 11.23
C CYS A 52 -12.89 3.13 11.96
N LEU A 53 -13.54 4.18 12.45
CA LEU A 53 -14.80 4.15 13.17
C LEU A 53 -15.88 4.83 12.32
N GLY A 54 -17.02 4.17 12.18
CA GLY A 54 -18.19 4.69 11.47
C GLY A 54 -19.46 4.62 12.31
N GLU A 55 -20.44 5.43 11.91
CA GLU A 55 -21.81 5.42 12.42
C GLU A 55 -22.73 4.73 11.41
N LEU A 56 -23.63 3.90 11.90
CA LEU A 56 -24.74 3.28 11.19
C LEU A 56 -26.05 3.72 11.87
N ASP A 57 -27.19 3.49 11.22
CA ASP A 57 -28.51 3.84 11.77
C ASP A 57 -28.77 3.29 13.19
N ASP A 58 -28.24 2.09 13.49
CA ASP A 58 -28.47 1.36 14.73
C ASP A 58 -27.22 1.23 15.62
N GLY A 59 -26.17 2.04 15.40
CA GLY A 59 -25.00 2.08 16.28
C GLY A 59 -23.69 2.38 15.56
N TYR A 60 -22.59 1.82 16.06
CA TYR A 60 -21.24 2.11 15.58
C TYR A 60 -20.53 0.87 15.03
N VAL A 61 -19.61 1.08 14.10
CA VAL A 61 -18.86 0.00 13.45
C VAL A 61 -17.38 0.34 13.36
N LEU A 62 -16.54 -0.69 13.48
CA LEU A 62 -15.10 -0.61 13.23
C LEU A 62 -14.76 -1.39 11.97
N ALA A 63 -13.93 -0.81 11.11
CA ALA A 63 -13.50 -1.45 9.87
C ALA A 63 -12.04 -1.12 9.57
N SER A 64 -11.37 -1.97 8.79
CA SER A 64 -10.02 -1.66 8.30
C SER A 64 -10.02 -0.53 7.27
N GLU A 65 -11.11 -0.37 6.52
CA GLU A 65 -11.23 0.59 5.42
C GLU A 65 -12.62 1.25 5.44
N SER A 66 -12.69 2.56 5.16
CA SER A 66 -13.96 3.30 5.15
C SER A 66 -14.96 2.78 4.12
N ALA A 67 -14.50 2.18 3.02
CA ALA A 67 -15.37 1.61 1.99
C ALA A 67 -16.34 0.54 2.54
N ALA A 68 -16.00 -0.12 3.65
CA ALA A 68 -16.92 -1.04 4.32
C ALA A 68 -18.07 -0.30 5.02
N ILE A 69 -17.81 0.87 5.60
CA ILE A 69 -18.81 1.74 6.24
C ILE A 69 -19.75 2.29 5.15
N ASP A 70 -19.19 2.81 4.06
CA ASP A 70 -19.97 3.33 2.93
C ASP A 70 -20.88 2.26 2.30
N THR A 71 -20.40 1.01 2.22
CA THR A 71 -21.19 -0.12 1.69
C THR A 71 -22.41 -0.46 2.56
N LEU A 72 -22.36 -0.10 3.84
CA LEU A 72 -23.45 -0.29 4.80
C LEU A 72 -24.33 0.96 4.95
N ASP A 73 -24.20 1.93 4.03
CA ASP A 73 -24.89 3.23 4.09
C ASP A 73 -24.54 4.03 5.37
N GLY A 74 -23.36 3.78 5.95
CA GLY A 74 -22.86 4.46 7.14
C GLY A 74 -22.12 5.77 6.85
N GLU A 75 -21.81 6.50 7.92
CA GLU A 75 -20.97 7.71 7.90
C GLU A 75 -19.62 7.43 8.57
N LEU A 76 -18.51 7.68 7.85
CA LEU A 76 -17.18 7.64 8.43
C LEU A 76 -17.03 8.77 9.46
N ILE A 77 -16.77 8.43 10.72
CA ILE A 77 -16.54 9.42 11.78
C ILE A 77 -15.09 9.89 11.74
N ARG A 78 -14.15 8.94 11.86
CA ARG A 78 -12.69 9.18 11.85
C ARG A 78 -11.89 7.89 11.86
N ASP A 79 -10.60 7.99 11.60
CA ASP A 79 -9.63 6.95 11.92
C ASP A 79 -9.47 6.75 13.43
N VAL A 80 -9.27 5.51 13.86
CA VAL A 80 -8.82 5.18 15.21
C VAL A 80 -7.36 5.57 15.32
N ARG A 81 -7.00 6.36 16.33
CA ARG A 81 -5.65 6.92 16.46
C ARG A 81 -4.63 5.83 16.83
N PRO A 82 -3.34 6.00 16.48
CA PRO A 82 -2.27 5.14 16.97
C PRO A 82 -2.32 5.00 18.49
N GLY A 83 -2.29 3.76 19.00
CA GLY A 83 -2.31 3.51 20.45
C GLY A 83 -3.67 3.73 21.15
N GLU A 84 -4.75 3.93 20.39
CA GLU A 84 -6.10 4.16 20.92
C GLU A 84 -6.89 2.86 21.10
N LEU A 85 -7.69 2.83 22.16
CA LEU A 85 -8.78 1.89 22.38
C LEU A 85 -10.11 2.62 22.19
N VAL A 86 -10.98 2.06 21.35
CA VAL A 86 -12.38 2.45 21.19
C VAL A 86 -13.26 1.34 21.78
N VAL A 87 -14.28 1.71 22.54
CA VAL A 87 -15.22 0.78 23.18
C VAL A 87 -16.62 1.15 22.73
N LEU A 88 -17.26 0.28 21.93
CA LEU A 88 -18.62 0.53 21.45
C LEU A 88 -19.63 0.13 22.54
N GLU A 89 -20.62 0.97 22.80
CA GLU A 89 -21.65 0.67 23.80
C GLU A 89 -22.55 -0.50 23.33
N PRO A 90 -22.86 -1.49 24.20
CA PRO A 90 -23.66 -2.65 23.81
C PRO A 90 -25.06 -2.35 23.28
N ASP A 91 -25.65 -1.21 23.66
CA ASP A 91 -26.97 -0.76 23.21
C ASP A 91 -26.91 0.12 21.96
N GLY A 92 -25.72 0.36 21.41
CA GLY A 92 -25.49 1.19 20.23
C GLY A 92 -25.62 2.69 20.49
N SER A 93 -25.78 3.15 21.75
CA SER A 93 -26.04 4.58 22.00
C SER A 93 -24.81 5.49 21.87
N GLY A 94 -23.62 4.89 21.79
CA GLY A 94 -22.37 5.64 21.79
C GLY A 94 -21.13 4.76 21.71
N TYR A 95 -19.99 5.41 21.92
CA TYR A 95 -18.70 4.78 22.11
C TYR A 95 -17.83 5.62 23.05
N ASP A 96 -16.98 4.94 23.82
CA ASP A 96 -15.94 5.56 24.63
C ASP A 96 -14.57 5.41 23.94
N THR A 97 -13.65 6.33 24.23
CA THR A 97 -12.30 6.30 23.68
C THR A 97 -11.25 6.52 24.76
N TYR A 98 -10.13 5.81 24.64
CA TYR A 98 -9.02 5.87 25.59
C TYR A 98 -7.71 5.88 24.82
N GLN A 99 -6.93 6.95 24.98
CA GLN A 99 -5.55 7.00 24.50
C GLN A 99 -4.67 6.22 25.47
N LEU A 100 -4.23 5.00 25.10
CA LEU A 100 -3.55 4.09 26.02
C LEU A 100 -2.03 4.24 25.95
N VAL A 101 -1.51 4.41 24.74
CA VAL A 101 -0.08 4.58 24.45
C VAL A 101 0.09 5.75 23.48
N GLU A 102 1.03 6.64 23.76
CA GLU A 102 1.40 7.73 22.85
C GLU A 102 2.89 7.58 22.49
N ARG A 103 3.21 7.88 21.23
CA ARG A 103 4.57 7.86 20.68
C ARG A 103 4.84 9.20 20.00
N GLU A 104 6.12 9.55 19.90
CA GLU A 104 6.55 10.81 19.28
C GLU A 104 6.29 10.84 17.76
N SER A 105 6.38 9.67 17.11
CA SER A 105 6.09 9.49 15.69
C SER A 105 5.26 8.24 15.44
N THR A 106 4.61 8.20 14.28
CA THR A 106 3.86 7.04 13.78
C THR A 106 4.73 6.20 12.85
N ALA A 107 4.21 5.08 12.36
CA ALA A 107 4.83 4.28 11.30
C ALA A 107 3.75 3.76 10.36
N HIS A 108 2.93 4.66 9.80
CA HIS A 108 1.84 4.34 8.89
C HIS A 108 2.36 3.58 7.66
N CYS A 109 1.62 2.56 7.22
CA CYS A 109 2.02 1.81 6.05
C CYS A 109 1.68 2.54 4.76
N PHE A 110 2.69 3.13 4.12
CA PHE A 110 2.49 3.76 2.80
C PHE A 110 1.98 2.78 1.73
N PHE A 111 2.24 1.47 1.89
CA PHE A 111 1.83 0.44 0.94
C PHE A 111 0.29 0.24 0.87
N GLU A 112 -0.43 0.66 1.92
CA GLU A 112 -1.91 0.74 1.88
C GLU A 112 -2.35 1.69 0.76
N HIS A 113 -1.77 2.89 0.72
CA HIS A 113 -2.07 3.91 -0.27
C HIS A 113 -1.56 3.56 -1.66
N VAL A 114 -0.38 2.95 -1.76
CA VAL A 114 0.21 2.58 -3.05
C VAL A 114 -0.56 1.45 -3.73
N TYR A 115 -0.94 0.41 -2.99
CA TYR A 115 -1.48 -0.81 -3.60
C TYR A 115 -2.64 -1.45 -2.85
N PHE A 116 -2.50 -1.67 -1.55
CA PHE A 116 -3.32 -2.67 -0.84
C PHE A 116 -4.77 -2.23 -0.63
N ALA A 117 -4.99 -0.97 -0.23
CA ALA A 117 -6.32 -0.44 0.04
C ALA A 117 -7.11 -0.18 -1.25
N ARG A 118 -8.43 -0.15 -1.14
CA ARG A 118 -9.28 0.25 -2.25
C ARG A 118 -9.13 1.75 -2.53
N PRO A 119 -9.20 2.18 -3.80
CA PRO A 119 -9.12 3.60 -4.16
C PRO A 119 -10.20 4.49 -3.52
N ASP A 120 -11.37 3.92 -3.25
CA ASP A 120 -12.51 4.62 -2.64
C ASP A 120 -12.48 4.65 -1.11
N SER A 121 -11.42 4.12 -0.48
CA SER A 121 -11.21 4.20 0.96
C SER A 121 -10.51 5.49 1.36
N VAL A 122 -10.89 6.02 2.53
CA VAL A 122 -10.18 7.08 3.26
C VAL A 122 -9.42 6.41 4.41
N ILE A 123 -8.11 6.65 4.47
CA ILE A 123 -7.21 6.13 5.51
C ILE A 123 -6.40 7.29 6.04
N ASP A 124 -6.42 7.49 7.35
CA ASP A 124 -5.69 8.57 8.03
C ASP A 124 -5.92 9.93 7.30
N GLU A 125 -7.21 10.28 7.13
CA GLU A 125 -7.72 11.48 6.44
C GLU A 125 -7.41 11.57 4.92
N ASN A 126 -6.71 10.59 4.34
CA ASN A 126 -6.31 10.58 2.94
C ASN A 126 -7.20 9.67 2.09
N LEU A 127 -7.85 10.24 1.07
CA LEU A 127 -8.53 9.46 0.03
C LEU A 127 -7.49 8.76 -0.86
N VAL A 128 -7.49 7.43 -0.85
CA VAL A 128 -6.49 6.61 -1.55
C VAL A 128 -6.41 6.94 -3.04
N TYR A 129 -7.53 7.15 -3.72
CA TYR A 129 -7.57 7.53 -5.13
C TYR A 129 -6.79 8.82 -5.43
N GLU A 130 -6.99 9.86 -4.61
CA GLU A 130 -6.31 11.15 -4.80
C GLU A 130 -4.83 11.07 -4.45
N VAL A 131 -4.45 10.28 -3.43
CA VAL A 131 -3.04 9.99 -3.17
C VAL A 131 -2.37 9.34 -4.38
N ARG A 132 -2.99 8.29 -4.96
CA ARG A 132 -2.44 7.63 -6.16
C ARG A 132 -2.31 8.57 -7.36
N ARG A 133 -3.25 9.50 -7.56
CA ARG A 133 -3.12 10.55 -8.58
C ARG A 133 -1.94 11.49 -8.29
N LYS A 134 -1.78 11.95 -7.05
CA LYS A 134 -0.61 12.77 -6.64
C LYS A 134 0.71 12.04 -6.86
N LEU A 135 0.79 10.76 -6.50
CA LEU A 135 1.97 9.93 -6.75
C LEU A 135 2.28 9.81 -8.24
N GLY A 136 1.25 9.66 -9.09
CA GLY A 136 1.40 9.69 -10.54
C GLY A 136 1.98 11.00 -11.07
N ARG A 137 1.52 12.14 -10.55
CA ARG A 137 2.09 13.46 -10.88
C ARG A 137 3.55 13.57 -10.45
N LYS A 138 3.89 13.13 -9.24
CA LYS A 138 5.27 13.10 -8.73
C LYS A 138 6.17 12.22 -9.58
N LEU A 139 5.67 11.09 -10.06
CA LEU A 139 6.41 10.19 -10.95
C LEU A 139 6.79 10.84 -12.27
N TRP A 140 5.91 11.70 -12.83
CA TRP A 140 6.22 12.55 -13.98
C TRP A 140 7.27 13.61 -13.64
N GLU A 141 7.10 14.31 -12.52
CA GLU A 141 8.04 15.36 -12.07
C GLU A 141 9.47 14.82 -11.86
N GLU A 142 9.61 13.61 -11.29
CA GLU A 142 10.91 13.00 -11.00
C GLU A 142 11.55 12.31 -12.20
N SER A 143 10.74 11.68 -13.06
CA SER A 143 11.25 10.76 -14.08
C SER A 143 10.35 10.61 -15.30
N GLY A 144 9.62 11.67 -15.66
CA GLY A 144 8.81 11.75 -16.86
C GLY A 144 9.58 11.35 -18.12
N VAL A 145 8.87 10.78 -19.10
CA VAL A 145 9.41 10.47 -20.43
C VAL A 145 8.39 10.81 -21.49
N GLU A 146 8.84 11.53 -22.52
CA GLU A 146 8.04 11.80 -23.71
C GLU A 146 7.78 10.48 -24.44
N SER A 147 6.50 10.17 -24.65
CA SER A 147 6.04 8.98 -25.37
C SER A 147 4.72 9.28 -26.05
N ASP A 148 4.29 8.43 -26.98
CA ASP A 148 3.03 8.63 -27.69
C ASP A 148 1.81 8.32 -26.80
N VAL A 149 1.94 7.36 -25.89
CA VAL A 149 0.84 6.91 -25.02
C VAL A 149 1.31 6.51 -23.62
N VAL A 150 0.58 6.97 -22.61
CA VAL A 150 0.65 6.50 -21.22
C VAL A 150 -0.53 5.57 -20.98
N MET A 151 -0.24 4.38 -20.46
CA MET A 151 -1.24 3.37 -20.18
C MET A 151 -1.03 2.71 -18.80
N PRO A 152 -2.11 2.45 -18.05
CA PRO A 152 -2.00 1.78 -16.76
C PRO A 152 -1.91 0.26 -16.91
N VAL A 153 -1.24 -0.38 -15.96
CA VAL A 153 -1.51 -1.78 -15.63
C VAL A 153 -2.80 -1.83 -14.81
N PRO A 154 -3.89 -2.44 -15.32
CA PRO A 154 -5.18 -2.40 -14.63
C PRO A 154 -5.24 -3.41 -13.47
N ASP A 155 -5.92 -3.09 -12.36
CA ASP A 155 -6.75 -1.89 -12.15
C ASP A 155 -6.05 -0.82 -11.29
N SER A 156 -5.04 -1.19 -10.52
CA SER A 156 -4.34 -0.35 -9.53
C SER A 156 -3.58 0.83 -10.17
N GLY A 157 -2.94 0.61 -11.32
CA GLY A 157 -2.16 1.64 -12.01
C GLY A 157 -2.97 2.79 -12.61
N ARG A 158 -4.32 2.68 -12.67
CA ARG A 158 -5.19 3.66 -13.34
C ARG A 158 -5.11 5.07 -12.74
N ALA A 159 -5.15 5.17 -11.42
CA ALA A 159 -5.09 6.47 -10.74
C ALA A 159 -3.70 7.11 -10.90
N PHE A 160 -2.62 6.32 -10.81
CA PHE A 160 -1.27 6.79 -11.08
C PHE A 160 -1.13 7.28 -12.52
N ALA A 161 -1.59 6.50 -13.51
CA ALA A 161 -1.48 6.85 -14.91
C ALA A 161 -2.30 8.09 -15.28
N SER A 162 -3.48 8.27 -14.68
CA SER A 162 -4.25 9.51 -14.83
C SER A 162 -3.48 10.71 -14.28
N GLY A 163 -2.92 10.61 -13.07
CA GLY A 163 -2.12 11.71 -12.50
C GLY A 163 -0.86 12.01 -13.31
N TYR A 164 -0.16 10.98 -13.75
CA TYR A 164 1.03 11.10 -14.61
C TYR A 164 0.70 11.79 -15.93
N ALA A 165 -0.38 11.37 -16.60
CA ALA A 165 -0.80 11.97 -17.86
C ALA A 165 -1.29 13.42 -17.70
N ASP A 166 -1.99 13.74 -16.60
CA ASP A 166 -2.39 15.12 -16.30
C ASP A 166 -1.16 16.02 -16.15
N ALA A 167 -0.15 15.60 -15.39
CA ALA A 167 1.11 16.34 -15.24
C ALA A 167 1.89 16.41 -16.56
N ALA A 168 1.89 15.32 -17.33
CA ALA A 168 2.49 15.29 -18.66
C ALA A 168 1.78 16.19 -19.66
N GLY A 169 0.53 16.60 -19.44
CA GLY A 169 -0.15 17.62 -20.25
C GLY A 169 0.26 19.05 -19.89
N GLU A 170 0.87 19.26 -18.73
CA GLU A 170 1.23 20.58 -18.22
C GLU A 170 2.68 20.96 -18.56
N THR A 171 3.61 20.00 -18.44
CA THR A 171 5.04 20.19 -18.72
C THR A 171 5.60 19.13 -19.66
N THR A 172 6.76 19.39 -20.26
CA THR A 172 7.61 18.39 -20.90
C THR A 172 8.40 17.61 -19.84
N ALA A 173 8.99 16.48 -20.23
CA ALA A 173 9.84 15.67 -19.36
C ALA A 173 11.07 16.45 -18.82
N ASP A 174 11.50 17.51 -19.51
CA ASP A 174 12.57 18.41 -19.06
C ASP A 174 12.09 19.47 -18.04
N GLY A 175 10.78 19.52 -17.74
CA GLY A 175 10.18 20.44 -16.78
C GLY A 175 9.71 21.79 -17.36
N ASP A 176 9.80 21.97 -18.68
CA ASP A 176 9.33 23.18 -19.35
C ASP A 176 7.81 23.16 -19.55
N PRO A 177 7.09 24.29 -19.42
CA PRO A 177 5.66 24.34 -19.72
C PRO A 177 5.37 23.94 -21.17
N ARG A 178 4.32 23.14 -21.39
CA ARG A 178 3.95 22.74 -22.76
C ARG A 178 3.47 23.92 -23.60
N PRO A 179 3.81 23.97 -24.90
CA PRO A 179 3.28 24.97 -25.81
C PRO A 179 1.75 24.90 -25.92
N GLU A 180 1.13 26.05 -26.18
CA GLU A 180 -0.30 26.12 -26.42
C GLU A 180 -0.70 25.26 -27.64
N GLY A 181 -1.58 24.28 -27.44
CA GLY A 181 -2.02 23.34 -28.48
C GLY A 181 -1.22 22.04 -28.56
N ASP A 182 -0.18 21.86 -27.74
CA ASP A 182 0.39 20.55 -27.47
C ASP A 182 -0.56 19.78 -26.53
N GLY A 183 -1.06 18.64 -27.00
CA GLY A 183 -1.99 17.80 -26.24
C GLY A 183 -1.34 16.99 -25.13
N GLY A 184 0.00 17.05 -25.03
CA GLY A 184 0.77 16.18 -24.15
C GLY A 184 0.71 14.73 -24.59
N ILE A 185 0.91 13.83 -23.63
CA ILE A 185 0.92 12.40 -23.88
C ILE A 185 -0.50 11.84 -23.83
N GLU A 186 -0.87 11.00 -24.81
CA GLU A 186 -2.18 10.36 -24.84
C GLU A 186 -2.36 9.42 -23.64
N PHE A 187 -3.35 9.65 -22.79
CA PHE A 187 -3.78 8.65 -21.81
C PHE A 187 -4.77 7.68 -22.45
N ALA A 188 -4.43 6.39 -22.49
CA ALA A 188 -5.31 5.37 -23.04
C ALA A 188 -5.18 4.03 -22.32
N GLU A 189 -6.27 3.25 -22.33
CA GLU A 189 -6.21 1.85 -21.96
C GLU A 189 -5.52 1.06 -23.07
N GLY A 190 -4.33 0.53 -22.79
CA GLY A 190 -3.61 -0.37 -23.70
C GLY A 190 -3.65 -1.84 -23.28
N LEU A 191 -4.08 -2.13 -22.05
CA LEU A 191 -4.25 -3.49 -21.51
C LEU A 191 -5.64 -3.64 -20.93
N MET A 192 -6.29 -4.75 -21.23
CA MET A 192 -7.59 -5.09 -20.68
C MET A 192 -7.48 -6.32 -19.77
N LYS A 193 -7.90 -6.16 -18.52
CA LYS A 193 -7.95 -7.25 -17.54
C LYS A 193 -9.06 -8.23 -17.87
N ASN A 194 -8.70 -9.50 -18.00
CA ASN A 194 -9.68 -10.57 -18.15
C ASN A 194 -10.27 -10.90 -16.77
N ARG A 195 -11.43 -10.31 -16.49
CA ARG A 195 -12.13 -10.42 -15.19
C ARG A 195 -12.56 -11.84 -14.81
N TYR A 196 -12.61 -12.75 -15.78
CA TYR A 196 -13.14 -14.12 -15.60
C TYR A 196 -12.05 -15.19 -15.56
N VAL A 197 -10.78 -14.80 -15.37
CA VAL A 197 -9.68 -15.76 -15.24
C VAL A 197 -9.67 -16.34 -13.83
N GLY A 198 -10.09 -17.59 -13.70
CA GLY A 198 -10.04 -18.32 -12.44
C GLY A 198 -8.62 -18.66 -12.00
N ARG A 199 -8.46 -19.12 -10.74
CA ARG A 199 -7.20 -19.68 -10.25
C ARG A 199 -6.81 -20.88 -11.13
N THR A 200 -5.61 -20.86 -11.72
CA THR A 200 -5.10 -21.95 -12.54
C THR A 200 -4.68 -23.11 -11.66
N PHE A 201 -5.61 -24.04 -11.40
CA PHE A 201 -5.45 -24.97 -10.30
C PHE A 201 -4.38 -26.06 -10.51
N ILE A 202 -4.14 -26.56 -11.73
CA ILE A 202 -3.02 -27.48 -12.04
C ILE A 202 -2.72 -27.33 -13.55
N MET A 203 -1.60 -26.72 -13.92
CA MET A 203 -1.13 -26.66 -15.31
C MET A 203 0.04 -27.64 -15.47
N PRO A 204 -0.05 -28.65 -16.35
CA PRO A 204 0.94 -29.73 -16.45
C PRO A 204 2.30 -29.32 -17.03
N THR A 205 2.44 -28.18 -17.71
CA THR A 205 3.72 -27.71 -18.27
C THR A 205 4.05 -26.26 -17.92
N GLN A 206 5.35 -25.90 -17.98
CA GLN A 206 5.84 -24.54 -17.77
C GLN A 206 5.31 -23.58 -18.85
N ASP A 207 5.24 -24.03 -20.12
CA ASP A 207 4.67 -23.26 -21.23
C ASP A 207 3.20 -22.86 -21.00
N GLU A 208 2.41 -23.75 -20.38
CA GLU A 208 1.01 -23.48 -20.05
C GLU A 208 0.87 -22.51 -18.86
N ARG A 209 1.84 -22.48 -17.94
CA ARG A 209 1.92 -21.45 -16.88
C ARG A 209 2.27 -20.08 -17.45
N GLU A 210 3.20 -19.98 -18.39
CA GLU A 210 3.55 -18.73 -19.06
C GLU A 210 2.37 -18.19 -19.89
N ARG A 211 1.65 -19.09 -20.58
CA ARG A 211 0.37 -18.76 -21.22
C ARG A 211 -0.70 -18.31 -20.23
N ALA A 212 -0.69 -18.79 -18.99
CA ALA A 212 -1.66 -18.40 -17.96
C ALA A 212 -1.55 -16.92 -17.56
N VAL A 213 -0.37 -16.31 -17.67
CA VAL A 213 -0.24 -14.86 -17.43
C VAL A 213 -0.71 -14.07 -18.64
N ARG A 214 -0.44 -14.54 -19.87
CA ARG A 214 -1.09 -14.01 -21.09
C ARG A 214 -2.62 -14.08 -21.02
N LEU A 215 -3.17 -15.05 -20.28
CA LEU A 215 -4.61 -15.12 -20.04
C LEU A 215 -5.13 -13.99 -19.14
N LYS A 216 -4.31 -13.30 -18.34
CA LYS A 216 -4.78 -12.27 -17.39
C LYS A 216 -5.00 -10.91 -18.03
N LEU A 217 -4.20 -10.55 -19.02
CA LEU A 217 -4.22 -9.24 -19.67
C LEU A 217 -4.18 -9.39 -21.19
N ASN A 218 -5.03 -8.65 -21.88
CA ASN A 218 -5.06 -8.60 -23.35
C ASN A 218 -4.64 -7.20 -23.83
N PRO A 219 -3.65 -7.08 -24.74
CA PRO A 219 -3.26 -5.81 -25.30
C PRO A 219 -4.29 -5.31 -26.31
N ILE A 220 -4.55 -4.00 -26.31
CA ILE A 220 -5.37 -3.31 -27.30
C ILE A 220 -4.42 -2.81 -28.39
N LYS A 221 -4.25 -3.61 -29.45
CA LYS A 221 -3.27 -3.35 -30.51
C LYS A 221 -3.34 -1.96 -31.11
N SER A 222 -4.55 -1.43 -31.34
CA SER A 222 -4.75 -0.08 -31.89
C SER A 222 -4.17 1.04 -31.02
N THR A 223 -3.97 0.78 -29.73
CA THR A 223 -3.37 1.73 -28.78
C THR A 223 -1.85 1.63 -28.76
N VAL A 224 -1.28 0.49 -29.16
CA VAL A 224 0.13 0.13 -28.91
C VAL A 224 0.97 0.04 -30.18
N GLU A 225 0.41 -0.44 -31.29
CA GLU A 225 1.14 -0.76 -32.52
C GLU A 225 1.79 0.49 -33.14
N GLY A 226 3.11 0.45 -33.34
CA GLY A 226 3.90 1.52 -33.95
C GLY A 226 4.07 2.76 -33.06
N LYS A 227 3.88 2.63 -31.73
CA LYS A 227 4.00 3.73 -30.77
C LYS A 227 5.08 3.47 -29.72
N SER A 228 5.64 4.55 -29.18
CA SER A 228 6.37 4.57 -27.91
C SER A 228 5.37 4.58 -26.74
N VAL A 229 5.55 3.68 -25.78
CA VAL A 229 4.55 3.40 -24.73
C VAL A 229 5.16 3.55 -23.36
N THR A 230 4.52 4.36 -22.50
CA THR A 230 4.81 4.40 -21.07
C THR A 230 3.77 3.57 -20.31
N ILE A 231 4.22 2.48 -19.69
CA ILE A 231 3.41 1.63 -18.82
C ILE A 231 3.59 2.09 -17.37
N ILE A 232 2.48 2.40 -16.72
CA ILE A 232 2.44 2.76 -15.29
C ILE A 232 1.95 1.55 -14.48
N ASP A 233 2.79 1.05 -13.59
CA ASP A 233 2.46 -0.04 -12.66
C ASP A 233 2.61 0.45 -11.22
N ASP A 234 1.94 -0.18 -10.26
CA ASP A 234 2.02 0.22 -8.85
C ASP A 234 3.36 -0.17 -8.22
N SER A 235 3.85 -1.38 -8.49
CA SER A 235 5.03 -1.94 -7.83
C SER A 235 5.66 -3.06 -8.66
N ILE A 236 6.95 -3.34 -8.42
CA ILE A 236 7.63 -4.54 -8.93
C ILE A 236 8.14 -5.35 -7.74
N VAL A 237 7.66 -6.59 -7.61
CA VAL A 237 8.09 -7.51 -6.54
C VAL A 237 9.10 -8.52 -7.08
N ARG A 238 8.65 -9.48 -7.91
CA ARG A 238 9.50 -10.56 -8.47
C ARG A 238 10.00 -10.28 -9.89
N GLY A 239 9.53 -9.20 -10.52
CA GLY A 239 9.82 -8.86 -11.92
C GLY A 239 9.16 -9.74 -12.99
N THR A 240 8.78 -10.98 -12.70
CA THR A 240 8.23 -11.92 -13.70
C THR A 240 7.00 -11.38 -14.43
N THR A 241 6.10 -10.69 -13.73
CA THR A 241 4.91 -10.07 -14.34
C THR A 241 5.32 -8.91 -15.24
N SER A 242 6.23 -8.06 -14.77
CA SER A 242 6.73 -6.90 -15.52
C SER A 242 7.45 -7.32 -16.80
N THR A 243 8.30 -8.36 -16.75
CA THR A 243 8.92 -8.95 -17.96
C THR A 243 7.85 -9.38 -18.97
N GLN A 244 6.85 -10.13 -18.51
CA GLN A 244 5.77 -10.62 -19.38
C GLN A 244 4.89 -9.49 -19.93
N LEU A 245 4.69 -8.41 -19.18
CA LEU A 245 3.98 -7.21 -19.62
C LEU A 245 4.73 -6.51 -20.74
N VAL A 246 6.04 -6.30 -20.57
CA VAL A 246 6.89 -5.68 -21.59
C VAL A 246 6.91 -6.52 -22.85
N ASP A 247 7.10 -7.85 -22.72
CA ASP A 247 7.05 -8.79 -23.85
C ASP A 247 5.70 -8.72 -24.58
N LEU A 248 4.59 -8.71 -23.84
CA LEU A 248 3.24 -8.65 -24.41
C LEU A 248 2.99 -7.36 -25.21
N VAL A 249 3.47 -6.23 -24.69
CA VAL A 249 3.32 -4.92 -25.33
C VAL A 249 4.24 -4.80 -26.56
N ARG A 250 5.47 -5.31 -26.49
CA ARG A 250 6.35 -5.42 -27.67
C ARG A 250 5.79 -6.36 -28.74
N GLU A 251 5.25 -7.53 -28.35
CA GLU A 251 4.56 -8.47 -29.26
C GLU A 251 3.32 -7.84 -29.92
N ALA A 252 2.69 -6.86 -29.26
CA ALA A 252 1.56 -6.10 -29.81
C ALA A 252 2.00 -4.99 -30.79
N GLY A 253 3.30 -4.74 -30.93
CA GLY A 253 3.88 -3.85 -31.94
C GLY A 253 4.43 -2.53 -31.40
N ALA A 254 4.65 -2.37 -30.09
CA ALA A 254 5.27 -1.16 -29.54
C ALA A 254 6.71 -0.98 -30.07
N GLU A 255 7.08 0.26 -30.39
CA GLU A 255 8.44 0.62 -30.80
C GLU A 255 9.37 0.73 -29.57
N GLU A 256 8.88 1.40 -28.52
CA GLU A 256 9.57 1.57 -27.25
C GLU A 256 8.59 1.30 -26.08
N VAL A 257 9.11 0.77 -24.98
CA VAL A 257 8.37 0.45 -23.76
C VAL A 257 9.12 1.00 -22.55
N HIS A 258 8.54 2.00 -21.90
CA HIS A 258 9.06 2.61 -20.69
C HIS A 258 8.22 2.20 -19.48
N LEU A 259 8.85 1.75 -18.41
CA LEU A 259 8.18 1.41 -17.15
C LEU A 259 8.32 2.55 -16.14
N ARG A 260 7.21 2.96 -15.54
CA ARG A 260 7.22 3.90 -14.42
C ARG A 260 6.43 3.29 -13.26
N ILE A 261 7.10 3.13 -12.14
CA ILE A 261 6.58 2.38 -11.00
C ILE A 261 6.18 3.36 -9.90
N GLY A 262 4.90 3.30 -9.51
CA GLY A 262 4.27 4.18 -8.52
C GLY A 262 4.72 3.98 -7.06
N ALA A 263 5.79 3.20 -6.85
CA ALA A 263 6.36 2.89 -5.55
C ALA A 263 7.89 2.92 -5.62
N PRO A 264 8.57 3.14 -4.48
CA PRO A 264 10.00 2.86 -4.35
C PRO A 264 10.29 1.36 -4.54
N ALA A 265 11.52 1.05 -4.90
CA ALA A 265 11.95 -0.33 -5.12
C ALA A 265 11.84 -1.15 -3.82
N ILE A 266 11.17 -2.31 -3.90
CA ILE A 266 10.95 -3.19 -2.75
C ILE A 266 12.17 -4.10 -2.56
N VAL A 267 12.99 -3.77 -1.57
CA VAL A 267 14.29 -4.43 -1.31
C VAL A 267 14.22 -5.45 -0.17
N ALA A 268 13.13 -5.43 0.61
CA ALA A 268 12.99 -6.27 1.81
C ALA A 268 11.53 -6.74 2.01
N PRO A 269 11.32 -7.92 2.63
CA PRO A 269 9.98 -8.44 2.90
C PRO A 269 9.24 -7.59 3.94
N CYS A 270 7.91 -7.71 4.00
CA CYS A 270 7.13 -7.06 5.06
C CYS A 270 6.87 -8.04 6.21
N TYR A 271 7.06 -7.57 7.45
CA TYR A 271 6.79 -8.33 8.68
C TYR A 271 5.56 -7.81 9.44
N PHE A 272 4.83 -6.86 8.85
CA PHE A 272 3.71 -6.14 9.49
C PHE A 272 2.36 -6.36 8.80
N GLY A 273 2.17 -7.54 8.19
CA GLY A 273 0.86 -8.01 7.72
C GLY A 273 0.63 -8.00 6.21
N ILE A 274 1.55 -7.42 5.43
CA ILE A 274 1.53 -7.56 3.96
C ILE A 274 2.31 -8.81 3.56
N ASP A 275 1.66 -9.74 2.87
CA ASP A 275 2.30 -10.93 2.33
C ASP A 275 3.21 -10.56 1.15
N MET A 276 4.52 -10.54 1.40
CA MET A 276 5.54 -10.25 0.40
C MET A 276 6.38 -11.49 0.10
N ALA A 277 7.00 -11.51 -1.08
CA ALA A 277 7.95 -12.54 -1.45
C ALA A 277 9.17 -12.54 -0.50
N THR A 278 9.87 -13.68 -0.41
CA THR A 278 11.11 -13.73 0.39
C THR A 278 12.18 -12.83 -0.21
N ARG A 279 13.18 -12.41 0.58
CA ARG A 279 14.26 -11.52 0.12
C ARG A 279 14.92 -12.01 -1.18
N ASP A 280 15.22 -13.31 -1.29
CA ASP A 280 15.82 -13.93 -2.48
C ASP A 280 14.90 -13.92 -3.72
N GLU A 281 13.59 -13.71 -3.55
CA GLU A 281 12.60 -13.64 -4.63
C GLU A 281 12.32 -12.19 -5.08
N LEU A 282 12.80 -11.19 -4.34
CA LEU A 282 12.62 -9.78 -4.68
C LEU A 282 13.64 -9.37 -5.74
N ILE A 283 13.17 -8.88 -6.88
CA ILE A 283 14.05 -8.50 -7.99
C ILE A 283 14.97 -7.33 -7.62
N ALA A 284 14.54 -6.47 -6.70
CA ALA A 284 15.29 -5.29 -6.28
C ALA A 284 16.12 -5.48 -5.01
N ALA A 285 16.14 -6.68 -4.41
CA ALA A 285 16.92 -6.91 -3.17
C ALA A 285 18.42 -6.64 -3.36
N ASP A 286 18.98 -7.08 -4.48
CA ASP A 286 20.42 -6.99 -4.78
C ASP A 286 20.71 -6.43 -6.18
N ALA A 287 19.73 -5.76 -6.80
CA ALA A 287 19.86 -5.23 -8.16
C ALA A 287 19.58 -3.73 -8.21
N SER A 288 20.38 -3.02 -8.99
CA SER A 288 20.15 -1.63 -9.34
C SER A 288 18.97 -1.48 -10.30
N THR A 289 18.38 -0.28 -10.36
CA THR A 289 17.31 0.05 -11.32
C THR A 289 17.68 -0.30 -12.76
N GLU A 290 18.96 -0.10 -13.12
CA GLU A 290 19.51 -0.44 -14.44
C GLU A 290 19.49 -1.95 -14.71
N GLU A 291 19.96 -2.75 -13.76
CA GLU A 291 19.95 -4.21 -13.87
C GLU A 291 18.53 -4.76 -13.93
N ILE A 292 17.59 -4.15 -13.18
CA ILE A 292 16.18 -4.52 -13.22
C ILE A 292 15.57 -4.16 -14.58
N ARG A 293 15.87 -2.97 -15.12
CA ARG A 293 15.44 -2.56 -16.47
C ARG A 293 15.87 -3.60 -17.51
N ASP A 294 17.12 -4.02 -17.46
CA ASP A 294 17.68 -5.02 -18.37
C ASP A 294 17.00 -6.39 -18.19
N ALA A 295 16.75 -6.79 -16.95
CA ALA A 295 16.08 -8.05 -16.63
C ALA A 295 14.62 -8.11 -17.11
N VAL A 296 13.90 -6.98 -17.08
CA VAL A 296 12.51 -6.90 -17.56
C VAL A 296 12.40 -6.55 -19.06
N GLY A 297 13.48 -6.11 -19.70
CA GLY A 297 13.53 -5.83 -21.14
C GLY A 297 12.91 -4.49 -21.57
N ALA A 298 12.74 -3.55 -20.65
CA ALA A 298 12.20 -2.22 -20.92
C ALA A 298 13.28 -1.27 -21.49
N ASP A 299 12.89 -0.29 -22.28
CA ASP A 299 13.81 0.74 -22.81
C ASP A 299 14.20 1.76 -21.74
N SER A 300 13.31 2.05 -20.80
CA SER A 300 13.63 2.79 -19.57
C SER A 300 12.78 2.31 -18.40
N LEU A 301 13.31 2.43 -17.18
CA LEU A 301 12.61 2.07 -15.95
C LEU A 301 12.93 3.09 -14.87
N SER A 302 11.92 3.54 -14.14
CA SER A 302 12.09 4.39 -12.96
C SER A 302 11.12 4.00 -11.85
N TYR A 303 11.58 4.13 -10.61
CA TYR A 303 10.80 3.98 -9.39
C TYR A 303 10.53 5.34 -8.77
N LEU A 304 9.36 5.52 -8.18
CA LEU A 304 9.05 6.71 -7.39
C LEU A 304 9.95 6.79 -6.16
N SER A 305 10.38 7.99 -5.78
CA SER A 305 11.18 8.17 -4.58
C SER A 305 10.35 8.04 -3.29
N VAL A 306 11.03 7.75 -2.17
CA VAL A 306 10.43 7.79 -0.83
C VAL A 306 9.94 9.20 -0.49
N ASP A 307 10.64 10.24 -0.95
CA ASP A 307 10.23 11.64 -0.71
C ASP A 307 8.91 11.96 -1.39
N ALA A 308 8.74 11.54 -2.64
CA ALA A 308 7.49 11.71 -3.36
C ALA A 308 6.32 11.02 -2.66
N VAL A 309 6.55 9.85 -2.05
CA VAL A 309 5.53 9.16 -1.25
C VAL A 309 5.17 9.96 0.00
N ALA A 310 6.16 10.41 0.77
CA ALA A 310 5.96 11.21 1.97
C ALA A 310 5.23 12.53 1.65
N ASP A 311 5.67 13.25 0.62
CA ASP A 311 5.06 14.49 0.14
C ASP A 311 3.60 14.29 -0.31
N ALA A 312 3.31 13.21 -1.03
CA ALA A 312 1.95 12.94 -1.52
C ALA A 312 0.96 12.64 -0.39
N LEU A 313 1.45 12.01 0.69
CA LEU A 313 0.70 11.73 1.92
C LEU A 313 0.65 12.93 2.87
N GLY A 314 1.50 13.93 2.69
CA GLY A 314 1.63 15.05 3.62
C GLY A 314 2.27 14.66 4.96
N GLU A 315 3.06 13.60 4.96
CA GLU A 315 3.70 13.03 6.15
C GLU A 315 5.22 13.19 6.10
N SER A 316 5.88 13.10 7.26
CA SER A 316 7.34 12.99 7.29
C SER A 316 7.77 11.55 7.03
N ARG A 317 9.00 11.34 6.54
CA ARG A 317 9.57 9.99 6.42
C ARG A 317 9.57 9.22 7.76
N ALA A 318 9.66 9.93 8.89
CA ALA A 318 9.70 9.33 10.22
C ALA A 318 8.34 8.79 10.66
N ASP A 319 7.24 9.28 10.07
CA ASP A 319 5.87 8.87 10.35
C ASP A 319 5.42 7.68 9.49
N LEU A 320 6.21 7.33 8.48
CA LEU A 320 5.96 6.20 7.59
C LEU A 320 6.79 4.97 7.96
N CYS A 321 6.19 3.79 7.78
CA CYS A 321 6.93 2.53 7.80
C CYS A 321 7.57 2.27 6.44
N LEU A 322 8.88 2.43 6.35
CA LEU A 322 9.64 2.27 5.11
C LEU A 322 10.41 0.94 5.01
N GLY A 323 10.20 0.01 5.95
CA GLY A 323 11.03 -1.20 6.07
C GLY A 323 11.12 -2.07 4.82
N CYS A 324 10.06 -2.18 4.01
CA CYS A 324 10.12 -2.94 2.76
C CYS A 324 10.98 -2.29 1.65
N VAL A 325 11.29 -0.99 1.76
CA VAL A 325 12.07 -0.23 0.77
C VAL A 325 13.43 0.26 1.31
N THR A 326 13.64 0.21 2.63
CA THR A 326 14.92 0.55 3.28
C THR A 326 15.61 -0.65 3.92
N GLY A 327 14.89 -1.71 4.29
CA GLY A 327 15.38 -2.78 5.18
C GLY A 327 15.50 -2.37 6.64
N GLU A 328 14.98 -1.19 7.02
CA GLU A 328 15.00 -0.67 8.39
C GLU A 328 13.56 -0.55 8.92
N TYR A 329 13.25 -1.23 10.02
CA TYR A 329 11.87 -1.40 10.50
C TYR A 329 11.60 -0.62 11.80
N PRO A 330 10.35 -0.16 12.01
CA PRO A 330 9.92 0.55 13.21
C PRO A 330 9.86 -0.28 14.50
N TYR A 331 9.94 -1.61 14.41
CA TYR A 331 9.95 -2.53 15.54
C TYR A 331 11.14 -3.48 15.45
N ASP A 332 11.48 -4.14 16.57
CA ASP A 332 12.51 -5.19 16.60
C ASP A 332 12.06 -6.38 15.76
N VAL A 333 12.74 -6.60 14.63
CA VAL A 333 12.54 -7.74 13.75
C VAL A 333 13.86 -8.49 13.70
N GLU A 334 13.80 -9.79 14.01
CA GLU A 334 15.00 -10.63 14.07
C GLU A 334 15.76 -10.60 12.74
N GLY A 335 17.01 -10.14 12.80
CA GLY A 335 17.90 -10.08 11.63
C GLY A 335 17.78 -8.81 10.78
N GLU A 336 16.90 -7.86 11.14
CA GLU A 336 16.72 -6.62 10.41
C GLU A 336 17.19 -5.40 11.23
N ALA A 337 17.51 -4.30 10.54
CA ALA A 337 17.86 -3.05 11.18
C ALA A 337 16.60 -2.28 11.63
N THR A 338 16.77 -1.31 12.52
CA THR A 338 15.68 -0.52 13.09
C THR A 338 15.86 0.95 12.73
N ASP A 339 14.81 1.61 12.24
CA ASP A 339 14.87 3.01 11.77
C ASP A 339 14.74 4.05 12.90
N ARG A 340 14.36 3.61 14.10
CA ARG A 340 14.08 4.44 15.28
C ARG A 340 14.44 3.72 16.57
N SER A 341 14.47 4.47 17.68
CA SER A 341 14.64 3.86 19.00
C SER A 341 13.40 3.04 19.35
N ILE A 342 13.60 1.75 19.54
CA ILE A 342 12.58 0.89 20.13
C ILE A 342 12.59 1.18 21.62
N GLY A 343 11.52 1.81 22.11
CA GLY A 343 11.37 2.03 23.55
C GLY A 343 11.54 0.71 24.28
N ASP A 344 12.34 0.70 25.34
CA ASP A 344 12.61 -0.51 26.11
C ASP A 344 11.30 -1.23 26.46
N VAL A 345 11.21 -2.52 26.15
CA VAL A 345 10.35 -3.44 26.89
C VAL A 345 10.97 -3.62 28.27
N THR A 346 11.07 -2.55 29.06
CA THR A 346 11.61 -2.63 30.41
C THR A 346 10.56 -3.27 31.30
N SER A 347 10.67 -4.60 31.38
CA SER A 347 11.04 -5.29 32.62
C SER A 347 10.30 -4.98 33.92
N ASP A 348 9.06 -4.51 33.90
CA ASP A 348 8.13 -4.81 35.00
C ASP A 348 7.63 -6.26 34.88
N LEU A 349 8.59 -7.19 34.81
CA LEU A 349 8.42 -8.56 35.25
C LEU A 349 8.48 -8.54 36.78
N THR A 350 7.47 -7.96 37.42
CA THR A 350 7.07 -8.57 38.69
C THR A 350 6.34 -9.84 38.27
N PRO A 351 6.85 -11.05 38.60
CA PRO A 351 6.01 -12.23 38.47
C PRO A 351 4.76 -11.94 39.30
N ALA A 352 3.57 -12.11 38.72
CA ALA A 352 2.42 -12.38 39.56
C ALA A 352 2.77 -13.67 40.31
N ASP A 353 3.23 -13.51 41.55
CA ASP A 353 3.44 -14.61 42.49
C ASP A 353 2.06 -15.24 42.76
N ASP A 354 1.99 -16.54 42.46
CA ASP A 354 0.99 -17.58 42.76
C ASP A 354 -0.40 -17.22 43.33
#